data_AF-A0A924V5H5-F1
#
_entry.id   AF-A0A924V5H5-F1
#
_cell.length_a   1.000
_cell.length_b   1.000
_cell.length_c   1.000
_cell.angle_alpha   90.00
_cell.angle_beta   90.00
_cell.angle_gamma   90.00
#
_symmetry.space_group_name_H-M   'P 1'
#
loop_
_entity.id
_entity.type
_entity.pdbx_description
1 polymer ?
#
loop_
_entity_poly.entity_id
_entity_poly.type
_entity_poly.pdbx_seq_one_letter_code
_entity_poly.pdbx_strand_id
1 'polypeptide(L)' 'MSALSTQERKRLRRIGHELNPVVMLGNHGLSDGVIEELHRALADHELIKVKVAGEDRE' A
#
# COMPACT_ATOMS: atom_id res chain seq x y z
N MET A 1 9.05 16.92 0.14
CA MET A 1 8.57 15.71 -0.54
C MET A 1 9.28 15.58 -1.88
N SER A 2 10.20 14.63 -2.02
CA SER A 2 10.81 14.30 -3.32
C SER A 2 9.86 13.39 -4.07
N ALA A 3 9.38 13.83 -5.23
CA ALA A 3 8.56 12.98 -6.08
C ALA A 3 9.43 11.85 -6.66
N LEU A 4 8.95 10.61 -6.61
CA LEU A 4 9.59 9.49 -7.29
C LEU A 4 9.69 9.78 -8.80
N SER A 5 10.78 9.39 -9.44
CA SER A 5 10.87 9.37 -10.89
C SER A 5 9.96 8.27 -11.48
N THR A 6 9.69 8.35 -12.78
CA THR A 6 8.93 7.30 -13.48
C THR A 6 9.64 5.94 -13.42
N GLN A 7 10.98 5.92 -13.45
CA GLN A 7 11.75 4.69 -13.36
C GLN A 7 11.65 4.06 -11.97
N GLU A 8 11.75 4.87 -10.91
CA GLU A 8 11.60 4.41 -9.53
C GLU A 8 10.19 3.87 -9.27
N ARG A 9 9.14 4.56 -9.73
CA ARG A 9 7.77 4.06 -9.65
C ARG A 9 7.61 2.69 -10.31
N LYS A 10 8.16 2.50 -11.51
CA LYS A 10 8.09 1.21 -12.22
C LYS A 10 8.83 0.10 -11.48
N ARG A 11 10.00 0.41 -10.92
CA ARG A 11 10.79 -0.52 -10.10
C ARG A 11 10.03 -0.93 -8.83
N LEU A 12 9.54 0.03 -8.06
CA LEU A 12 8.80 -0.22 -6.82
C LEU A 12 7.49 -0.97 -7.08
N ARG A 13 6.79 -0.67 -8.18
CA ARG A 13 5.58 -1.41 -8.60
C ARG A 13 5.90 -2.88 -8.87
N ARG A 14 7.01 -3.20 -9.54
CA ARG A 14 7.44 -4.58 -9.77
C ARG A 14 7.66 -5.31 -8.44
N ILE A 15 8.41 -4.69 -7.52
CA ILE A 15 8.64 -5.26 -6.18
C ILE A 15 7.30 -5.49 -5.46
N GLY A 16 6.40 -4.51 -5.48
CA GLY A 16 5.08 -4.62 -4.88
C GLY A 16 4.19 -5.73 -5.45
N HIS A 17 4.41 -6.17 -6.71
CA HIS A 17 3.69 -7.32 -7.25
C HIS A 17 4.04 -8.62 -6.53
N GLU A 18 5.29 -8.79 -6.11
CA GLU A 18 5.82 -9.98 -5.42
C GLU A 18 5.49 -9.98 -3.92
N LEU A 19 5.22 -8.80 -3.33
CA LEU A 19 4.86 -8.69 -1.92
C LEU A 19 3.50 -9.35 -1.62
N ASN A 20 3.39 -9.94 -0.44
CA ASN A 20 2.10 -10.26 0.15
C ASN A 20 1.47 -9.00 0.74
N PRO A 21 0.15 -8.80 0.65
CA PRO A 21 -0.51 -7.69 1.31
C PRO A 21 -0.31 -7.76 2.82
N VAL A 22 0.15 -6.66 3.42
CA VAL A 22 0.36 -6.54 4.88
C VAL A 22 -0.79 -5.83 5.56
N VAL A 23 -1.55 -5.02 4.82
CA VAL A 23 -2.78 -4.36 5.29
C VAL A 23 -3.93 -4.70 4.36
N MET A 24 -5.10 -5.00 4.94
CA MET A 24 -6.35 -5.22 4.22
C MET A 24 -7.40 -4.20 4.62
N LEU A 25 -7.92 -3.46 3.65
CA LEU A 25 -9.06 -2.56 3.78
C LEU A 25 -10.35 -3.36 3.55
N GLY A 26 -11.19 -3.44 4.59
CA GLY A 26 -12.51 -4.03 4.51
C GLY A 26 -13.59 -3.04 4.08
N ASN A 27 -14.85 -3.44 4.18
CA ASN A 27 -16.01 -2.69 3.68
C ASN A 27 -16.25 -1.34 4.40
N HIS A 28 -15.65 -1.14 5.58
CA HIS A 28 -15.72 0.13 6.31
C HIS A 28 -14.67 1.15 5.84
N GLY A 29 -13.85 0.80 4.85
CA GLY A 29 -12.88 1.69 4.23
C GLY A 29 -11.76 2.12 5.18
N LEU A 30 -11.25 3.33 4.96
CA LEU A 30 -10.20 3.94 5.79
C LEU A 30 -10.79 4.37 7.13
N SER A 31 -10.42 3.67 8.20
CA SER A 31 -10.63 4.11 9.59
C SER A 31 -9.33 4.62 10.19
N ASP A 32 -9.41 5.33 11.31
CA ASP A 32 -8.22 5.82 12.03
C ASP A 32 -7.26 4.67 12.39
N GLY A 33 -7.79 3.53 12.83
CA GLY A 33 -6.97 2.35 13.12
C GLY A 33 -6.26 1.78 11.88
N VAL A 34 -6.90 1.85 10.70
CA VAL A 34 -6.25 1.47 9.44
C VAL A 34 -5.14 2.46 9.08
N ILE A 35 -5.34 3.76 9.30
CA ILE A 35 -4.33 4.79 9.05
C ILE A 35 -3.11 4.59 9.96
N GLU A 36 -3.32 4.33 11.24
CA GLU A 36 -2.23 4.03 12.18
C GLU A 36 -1.44 2.78 11.76
N GLU A 37 -2.13 1.73 11.32
CA GLU A 37 -1.48 0.51 10.85
C GLU A 37 -0.72 0.73 9.53
N LEU A 38 -1.26 1.52 8.61
CA LEU A 38 -0.56 1.91 7.37
C LEU A 38 0.74 2.66 7.68
N HIS A 39 0.74 3.57 8.65
CA HIS A 39 1.95 4.29 9.05
C HIS A 39 2.98 3.37 9.70
N ARG A 40 2.55 2.46 10.59
CA ARG A 40 3.43 1.46 11.21
C ARG A 40 4.07 0.57 10.16
N ALA A 41 3.26 -0.04 9.30
CA ALA A 41 3.73 -0.94 8.25
C ALA A 41 4.67 -0.23 7.27
N LEU A 42 4.39 1.03 6.92
CA LEU A 42 5.28 1.82 6.05
C LEU A 42 6.61 2.14 6.73
N ALA A 43 6.62 2.44 8.02
CA ALA A 43 7.85 2.68 8.78
C ALA A 43 8.72 1.41 8.90
N ASP A 44 8.10 0.24 9.07
CA ASP A 44 8.80 -1.03 9.26
C ASP A 44 9.31 -1.64 7.93
N HIS A 45 8.63 -1.37 6.82
CA HIS A 45 8.89 -2.06 5.54
C HIS A 45 9.32 -1.16 4.39
N GLU A 46 9.20 0.17 4.52
CA GLU A 46 9.51 1.20 3.50
C GLU A 46 8.68 1.13 2.19
N LEU A 47 8.16 -0.04 1.84
CA LEU A 47 7.24 -0.33 0.74
C LEU A 47 6.22 -1.36 1.21
N ILE A 48 4.95 -1.01 1.17
CA ILE A 48 3.85 -1.89 1.59
C ILE A 48 2.90 -2.19 0.44
N LYS A 49 2.29 -3.38 0.49
CA LYS A 49 1.17 -3.74 -0.37
C LYS A 49 -0.10 -3.75 0.45
N VAL A 50 -1.09 -2.99 -0.01
CA VAL A 50 -2.40 -2.87 0.63
C VAL A 50 -3.43 -3.55 -0.27
N LYS A 51 -4.25 -4.42 0.30
CA LYS A 51 -5.37 -5.05 -0.41
C LYS A 51 -6.66 -4.32 -0.06
N VAL A 52 -7.38 -3.82 -1.06
CA VAL A 52 -8.69 -3.19 -0.89
C VAL A 52 -9.75 -4.19 -1.31
N ALA A 53 -10.64 -4.57 -0.40
CA ALA A 53 -11.79 -5.40 -0.73
C ALA A 53 -12.93 -4.51 -1.28
N GLY A 54 -13.47 -4.86 -2.45
CA GLY A 54 -14.69 -4.24 -2.98
C GLY A 54 -14.49 -3.16 -4.05
N GLU A 55 -13.27 -2.75 -4.39
CA GLU A 55 -13.02 -2.01 -5.64
C GLU A 55 -12.79 -3.01 -6.78
N ASP A 56 -13.88 -3.42 -7.44
CA ASP A 56 -13.77 -3.90 -8.80
C ASP A 56 -13.15 -2.78 -9.64
N ARG A 57 -12.02 -3.07 -10.28
CA ARG A 57 -11.40 -2.17 -11.24
C ARG A 57 -12.17 -2.26 -12.54
N GLU A 58 -13.18 -1.42 -12.71
CA GLU A 58 -13.58 -0.95 -14.04
C GLU A 58 -12.64 0.17 -14.53
#